data_AF-A0A7S1XF31-F1
#
_entry.id   AF-A0A7S1XF31-F1
#
_cell.length_a   1.000
_cell.length_b   1.000
_cell.length_c   1.000
_cell.angle_alpha   90.00
_cell.angle_beta   90.00
_cell.angle_gamma   90.00
#
_symmetry.space_group_name_H-M   'P 1'
#
loop_
_entity.id
_entity.type
_entity.pdbx_description
1 polymer ?
#
loop_
_entity_poly.entity_id
_entity_poly.type
_entity_poly.pdbx_seq_one_letter_code
_entity_poly.pdbx_strand_id
1 'polypeptide(L)'
;SGPGREPVEIIYELQREKVILQTELDLAHREIQALRRRLTQVEQERMAARGSRRDGMDVMGESSATQRIQSRYWTPEEHQRFIEAIQKFGPKDVRAISNFVGTRNPTQVRTHAQKYFLRLQKEQGGK
;
A
#
# COMPACT_ATOMS: atom_id res chain seq x y z
N SER A 1 -25.87 24.38 -52.84
CA SER A 1 -24.45 24.02 -52.82
C SER A 1 -23.71 25.00 -51.94
N GLY A 2 -23.45 24.62 -50.69
CA GLY A 2 -22.64 25.47 -49.80
C GLY A 2 -21.18 25.46 -50.27
N PRO A 3 -20.42 26.55 -50.08
CA PRO A 3 -19.00 26.54 -50.40
C PRO A 3 -18.32 25.48 -49.52
N GLY A 4 -17.80 24.42 -50.14
CA GLY A 4 -16.93 23.48 -49.44
C GLY A 4 -15.68 24.21 -49.00
N ARG A 5 -15.18 23.92 -47.78
CA ARG A 5 -13.96 24.57 -47.28
C ARG A 5 -12.80 24.33 -48.24
N GLU A 6 -12.09 25.40 -48.55
CA GLU A 6 -10.95 25.36 -49.46
C GLU A 6 -9.80 24.53 -48.83
N PRO A 7 -9.08 23.69 -49.59
CA PRO A 7 -8.03 22.81 -49.05
C PRO A 7 -6.96 23.54 -48.24
N VAL A 8 -6.69 24.81 -48.56
CA VAL A 8 -5.72 25.66 -47.86
C VAL A 8 -6.18 25.99 -46.43
N GLU A 9 -7.49 26.20 -46.23
CA GLU A 9 -8.08 26.52 -44.93
C GLU A 9 -7.96 25.34 -43.96
N ILE A 10 -8.13 24.11 -44.48
CA ILE A 10 -7.94 22.86 -43.72
C ILE A 10 -6.48 22.71 -43.29
N ILE A 11 -5.52 23.02 -44.16
CA ILE A 11 -4.08 22.94 -43.83
C ILE A 11 -3.72 23.91 -42.70
N TYR A 12 -4.23 25.15 -42.76
CA TYR A 12 -4.01 26.14 -41.70
C TYR A 12 -4.63 25.73 -40.36
N GLU A 13 -5.85 25.17 -40.38
CA GLU A 13 -6.50 24.66 -39.17
C GLU A 13 -5.71 23.53 -38.53
N LEU A 14 -5.26 22.54 -39.32
CA LEU A 14 -4.44 21.43 -38.83
C LEU A 14 -3.10 21.90 -38.26
N GLN A 15 -2.47 22.89 -38.89
CA GLN A 15 -1.23 23.49 -38.38
C GLN A 15 -1.46 24.19 -37.03
N ARG A 16 -2.57 24.92 -36.89
CA ARG A 16 -2.93 25.57 -35.62
C ARG A 16 -3.19 24.55 -34.52
N GLU A 17 -3.97 23.52 -34.81
CA GLU A 17 -4.24 22.43 -33.86
C GLU A 17 -2.97 21.72 -33.44
N LYS A 18 -2.05 21.45 -34.38
CA LYS A 18 -0.75 20.85 -34.07
C LYS A 18 0.03 21.67 -33.05
N VAL A 19 0.07 23.00 -33.20
CA VAL A 19 0.78 23.89 -32.27
C VAL A 19 0.12 23.89 -30.89
N ILE A 20 -1.21 23.87 -30.83
CA ILE A 20 -1.96 23.81 -29.57
C ILE A 20 -1.64 22.49 -28.85
N LEU A 21 -1.78 21.36 -29.54
CA LEU A 21 -1.50 20.04 -28.98
C LEU A 21 -0.05 19.89 -28.52
N GLN A 22 0.91 20.45 -29.27
CA GLN A 22 2.32 20.48 -28.86
C GLN A 22 2.51 21.28 -27.56
N THR A 23 1.85 22.43 -27.44
CA THR A 23 1.92 23.27 -26.24
C THR A 23 1.32 22.56 -25.03
N GLU A 24 0.18 21.90 -25.21
CA GLU A 24 -0.48 21.10 -24.16
C GLU A 24 0.39 19.93 -23.72
N LEU A 25 1.03 19.24 -24.66
CA LEU A 25 1.97 18.16 -24.37
C LEU A 25 3.17 18.66 -23.54
N ASP A 26 3.73 19.81 -23.89
CA ASP A 26 4.85 20.41 -23.16
C ASP A 26 4.44 20.87 -21.75
N LEU A 27 3.20 21.32 -21.57
CA LEU A 27 2.65 21.63 -20.24
C LEU A 27 2.49 20.35 -19.40
N ALA A 28 1.90 19.30 -19.97
CA ALA A 28 1.71 18.02 -19.29
C ALA A 28 3.06 17.40 -18.87
N HIS A 29 4.07 17.46 -19.74
CA HIS A 29 5.42 16.98 -19.41
C HIS A 29 6.05 17.75 -18.24
N ARG A 30 5.91 19.08 -18.21
CA ARG A 30 6.39 19.90 -17.09
C ARG A 30 5.69 19.53 -15.79
N GLU A 31 4.37 19.34 -15.83
CA GLU A 31 3.59 18.95 -14.65
C GLU A 31 4.03 17.57 -14.12
N ILE A 32 4.20 16.59 -15.02
CA ILE A 32 4.69 15.25 -14.64
C ILE A 32 6.06 15.36 -13.96
N GLN A 33 6.97 16.20 -14.49
CA GLN A 33 8.28 16.41 -13.87
C GLN A 33 8.17 17.07 -12.49
N ALA A 34 7.30 18.07 -12.33
CA ALA A 34 7.06 18.73 -11.05
C ALA A 34 6.51 17.75 -10.00
N LEU A 35 5.50 16.94 -10.37
CA LEU A 35 4.92 15.92 -9.51
C LEU A 35 5.94 14.85 -9.12
N ARG A 36 6.78 14.39 -10.04
CA ARG A 36 7.87 13.44 -9.73
C ARG A 36 8.84 14.02 -8.70
N ARG A 37 9.26 15.28 -8.86
CA ARG A 37 10.13 15.96 -7.87
C ARG A 37 9.46 16.05 -6.50
N ARG A 38 8.16 16.40 -6.47
CA ARG A 38 7.41 16.49 -5.22
C ARG A 38 7.28 15.15 -4.52
N LEU A 39 7.04 14.07 -5.27
CA LEU A 39 7.00 12.71 -4.73
C LEU A 39 8.33 12.32 -4.08
N THR A 40 9.45 12.54 -4.79
CA THR A 40 10.80 12.28 -4.25
C THR A 40 11.06 13.08 -2.97
N GLN A 41 10.66 14.36 -2.92
CA GLN A 41 10.80 15.18 -1.72
C GLN A 41 10.01 14.62 -0.54
N VAL A 42 8.74 14.26 -0.74
CA VAL A 42 7.90 13.67 0.31
C VAL A 42 8.48 12.34 0.80
N GLU A 43 9.04 11.52 -0.10
CA GLU A 43 9.72 10.27 0.28
C GLU A 43 10.96 10.53 1.14
N GLN A 44 11.77 11.53 0.79
CA GLN A 44 12.93 11.95 1.58
C GLN A 44 12.53 12.46 2.97
N GLU A 45 11.51 13.33 3.05
CA GLU A 45 10.98 13.85 4.32
C GLU A 45 10.49 12.70 5.22
N ARG A 46 9.77 11.72 4.64
CA ARG A 46 9.31 10.53 5.37
C ARG A 46 10.47 9.66 5.87
N MET A 47 11.54 9.55 5.10
CA MET A 47 12.75 8.81 5.50
C MET A 47 13.50 9.53 6.63
N ALA A 48 13.68 10.86 6.53
CA ALA A 48 14.29 11.68 7.57
C ALA A 48 13.49 11.64 8.89
N ALA A 49 12.16 11.75 8.82
CA ALA A 49 11.28 11.66 9.98
C ALA A 49 11.31 10.28 10.67
N ARG A 50 11.71 9.22 9.96
CA ARG A 50 11.92 7.87 10.54
C ARG A 50 13.28 7.73 11.21
N GLY A 51 14.31 8.42 10.72
CA GLY A 51 15.67 8.40 11.30
C GLY A 51 15.79 9.15 12.63
N SER A 52 14.96 10.18 12.85
CA SER A 52 15.03 11.04 14.04
C SER A 52 14.41 10.45 15.32
N ARG A 53 13.85 9.23 15.29
CA ARG A 53 13.27 8.55 16.47
C ARG A 53 14.24 7.62 17.21
N ARG A 54 15.55 7.66 16.92
CA ARG A 54 16.57 6.77 17.52
C ARG A 54 17.74 7.53 18.15
N ASP A 55 17.48 8.60 18.88
CA ASP A 55 18.47 9.15 19.81
C ASP A 55 17.77 9.50 21.12
N GLY A 56 18.10 8.76 22.17
CA GLY A 56 17.59 9.01 23.52
C GLY A 56 17.18 7.74 24.25
N MET A 57 18.13 6.84 24.55
CA MET A 57 18.06 6.06 25.79
C MET A 57 19.45 5.51 26.14
N ASP A 58 20.18 6.22 27.00
CA ASP A 58 21.25 5.65 27.81
C ASP A 58 20.76 5.44 29.25
N VAL A 59 21.35 4.42 29.89
CA VAL A 59 21.36 4.07 31.32
C VAL A 59 20.36 3.00 31.82
N MET A 60 20.89 1.77 31.79
CA MET A 60 20.86 0.69 32.80
C MET A 60 19.53 0.18 33.38
N GLY A 61 19.25 -1.09 33.07
CA GLY A 61 18.24 -1.93 33.72
C GLY A 61 18.23 -3.32 33.11
N GLU A 62 19.17 -4.16 33.54
CA GLU A 62 19.26 -5.56 33.13
C GLU A 62 18.09 -6.35 33.72
N SER A 63 17.04 -6.57 32.91
CA SER A 63 16.04 -7.62 33.09
C SER A 63 15.18 -7.82 31.83
N SER A 64 15.49 -8.91 31.12
CA SER A 64 14.57 -9.69 30.27
C SER A 64 14.04 -9.06 28.96
N ALA A 65 14.91 -9.13 27.96
CA ALA A 65 14.63 -9.68 26.63
C ALA A 65 13.35 -9.26 25.86
N THR A 66 13.59 -8.45 24.83
CA THR A 66 12.91 -8.49 23.52
C THR A 66 11.51 -7.86 23.41
N GLN A 67 11.47 -6.53 23.25
CA GLN A 67 10.47 -5.93 22.35
C GLN A 67 10.78 -6.40 20.91
N ARG A 68 10.37 -7.63 20.56
CA ARG A 68 10.52 -8.21 19.21
C ARG A 68 9.79 -7.30 18.23
N ILE A 69 10.52 -6.73 17.27
CA ILE A 69 9.94 -6.16 16.05
C ILE A 69 9.06 -7.27 15.43
N GLN A 70 7.75 -7.16 15.59
CA GLN A 70 6.82 -8.17 15.06
C GLN A 70 6.91 -8.13 13.54
N SER A 71 7.39 -9.22 12.93
CA SER A 71 7.52 -9.35 11.47
C SER A 71 6.19 -9.06 10.78
N ARG A 72 6.19 -8.38 9.63
CA ARG A 72 4.96 -8.12 8.86
C ARG A 72 4.34 -9.39 8.28
N TYR A 73 5.11 -10.47 8.13
CA TYR A 73 4.71 -11.72 7.49
C TYR A 73 4.36 -12.78 8.53
N TRP A 74 3.29 -13.54 8.30
CA TRP A 74 2.93 -14.72 9.11
C TRP A 74 3.83 -15.90 8.75
N THR A 75 4.49 -16.50 9.73
CA THR A 75 5.25 -17.73 9.50
C THR A 75 4.32 -18.94 9.42
N PRO A 76 4.76 -20.07 8.83
CA PRO A 76 3.98 -21.30 8.79
C PRO A 76 3.53 -21.77 10.18
N GLU A 77 4.40 -21.66 11.19
CA GLU A 77 4.13 -22.09 12.56
C GLU A 77 3.06 -21.20 13.22
N GLU A 78 3.13 -19.89 13.01
CA GLU A 78 2.11 -18.96 13.51
C GLU A 78 0.77 -19.19 12.82
N HIS A 79 0.79 -19.48 11.52
CA HIS A 79 -0.42 -19.79 10.78
C HIS A 79 -1.07 -21.10 11.25
N GLN A 80 -0.26 -22.13 11.51
CA GLN A 80 -0.72 -23.40 12.06
C GLN A 80 -1.40 -23.20 13.42
N ARG A 81 -0.73 -22.50 14.35
CA ARG A 81 -1.33 -22.14 15.66
C ARG A 81 -2.62 -21.33 15.51
N PHE A 82 -2.68 -20.45 14.52
CA PHE A 82 -3.88 -19.67 14.23
C PHE A 82 -5.06 -20.55 13.77
N ILE A 83 -4.83 -21.56 12.92
CA ILE A 83 -5.87 -22.49 12.48
C ILE A 83 -6.37 -23.32 13.67
N GLU A 84 -5.45 -23.87 14.47
CA GLU A 84 -5.78 -24.63 15.68
C GLU A 84 -6.60 -23.79 16.67
N ALA A 85 -6.22 -22.53 16.87
CA ALA A 85 -6.96 -21.60 17.73
C ALA A 85 -8.37 -21.32 17.21
N ILE A 86 -8.57 -21.20 15.89
CA ILE A 86 -9.92 -21.05 15.31
C ILE A 86 -10.77 -22.28 15.60
N GLN A 87 -10.21 -23.48 15.44
CA GLN A 87 -10.94 -24.73 15.72
C GLN A 87 -11.30 -24.84 17.20
N LYS A 88 -10.42 -24.37 18.08
CA LYS A 88 -10.58 -24.47 19.54
C LYS A 88 -11.53 -23.43 20.14
N PHE A 89 -11.43 -22.17 19.75
CA PHE A 89 -12.17 -21.05 20.34
C PHE A 89 -13.28 -20.50 19.44
N GLY A 90 -13.29 -20.91 18.17
CA GLY A 90 -14.14 -20.32 17.15
C GLY A 90 -13.55 -19.02 16.57
N PRO A 91 -13.95 -18.64 15.34
CA PRO A 91 -13.33 -17.53 14.60
C PRO A 91 -13.64 -16.13 15.16
N LYS A 92 -14.59 -16.00 16.08
CA LYS A 92 -15.04 -14.71 16.64
C LYS A 92 -14.19 -14.25 17.83
N ASP A 93 -13.56 -15.17 18.56
CA ASP A 93 -12.79 -14.86 19.77
C ASP A 93 -11.32 -14.50 19.47
N VAL A 94 -11.14 -13.37 18.77
CA VAL A 94 -9.81 -12.88 18.34
C VAL A 94 -8.81 -12.67 19.48
N ARG A 95 -9.29 -12.42 20.71
CA ARG A 95 -8.44 -12.28 21.90
C ARG A 95 -7.86 -13.63 22.33
N ALA A 96 -8.69 -14.67 22.39
CA ALA A 96 -8.25 -16.02 22.71
C ALA A 96 -7.29 -16.56 21.64
N ILE A 97 -7.60 -16.29 20.36
CA ILE A 97 -6.72 -16.67 19.23
C ILE A 97 -5.37 -15.96 19.32
N SER A 98 -5.35 -14.65 19.58
CA SER A 98 -4.11 -13.88 19.74
C SER A 98 -3.23 -14.42 20.87
N ASN A 99 -3.82 -14.72 22.02
CA ASN A 99 -3.12 -15.30 23.16
C ASN A 99 -2.55 -16.69 22.83
N PHE A 100 -3.29 -17.51 22.08
CA PHE A 100 -2.84 -18.84 21.68
C PHE A 100 -1.70 -18.79 20.66
N VAL A 101 -1.74 -17.85 19.71
CA VAL A 101 -0.65 -17.66 18.74
C VAL A 101 0.61 -17.10 19.42
N GLY A 102 0.44 -16.26 20.45
CA GLY A 102 1.48 -15.74 21.34
C GLY A 102 2.34 -14.62 20.74
N THR A 103 2.50 -14.60 19.42
CA THR A 103 3.37 -13.64 18.71
C THR A 103 2.61 -12.55 17.96
N ARG A 104 1.28 -12.64 17.92
CA ARG A 104 0.40 -11.79 17.12
C ARG A 104 -0.65 -11.13 17.99
N ASN A 105 -0.84 -9.83 17.82
CA ASN A 105 -1.84 -9.08 18.58
C ASN A 105 -3.26 -9.26 18.00
N PRO A 106 -4.32 -8.92 18.75
CA PRO A 106 -5.70 -9.17 18.31
C PRO A 106 -6.08 -8.45 17.00
N THR A 107 -5.51 -7.27 16.75
CA THR A 107 -5.73 -6.53 15.50
C THR A 107 -5.13 -7.25 14.31
N GLN A 108 -3.88 -7.74 14.42
CA GLN A 108 -3.22 -8.53 13.38
C GLN A 108 -4.00 -9.82 13.11
N VAL A 109 -4.40 -10.53 14.16
CA VAL A 109 -5.23 -11.75 14.06
C VAL A 109 -6.53 -11.48 13.32
N ARG A 110 -7.23 -10.38 13.63
CA ARG A 110 -8.45 -9.99 12.92
C ARG A 110 -8.20 -9.75 11.43
N THR A 111 -7.17 -8.99 11.07
CA THR A 111 -6.84 -8.72 9.66
C THR A 111 -6.43 -9.98 8.90
N HIS A 112 -5.73 -10.91 9.57
CA HIS A 112 -5.36 -12.20 9.00
C HIS A 112 -6.57 -13.11 8.80
N ALA A 113 -7.44 -13.19 9.80
CA ALA A 113 -8.68 -13.96 9.74
C ALA A 113 -9.59 -13.50 8.59
N GLN A 114 -9.76 -12.19 8.43
CA GLN A 114 -10.53 -11.65 7.31
C GLN A 114 -9.99 -12.14 5.96
N LYS A 115 -8.68 -12.03 5.73
CA LYS A 115 -8.04 -12.49 4.48
C LYS A 115 -8.13 -14.00 4.31
N TYR A 116 -7.95 -14.76 5.38
CA TYR A 116 -8.01 -16.21 5.39
C TYR A 116 -9.40 -16.70 4.96
N PHE A 117 -10.48 -16.19 5.57
CA PHE A 117 -11.85 -16.61 5.24
C PHE A 117 -12.28 -16.17 3.83
N LEU A 118 -11.85 -15.00 3.36
CA LEU A 118 -12.11 -14.57 1.99
C LEU A 118 -11.45 -15.49 0.95
N ARG A 119 -10.23 -15.98 1.21
CA ARG A 119 -9.57 -16.97 0.33
C ARG A 119 -10.30 -18.30 0.36
N LEU A 120 -10.63 -18.77 1.57
CA LEU A 120 -11.34 -20.03 1.76
C LEU A 120 -12.70 -20.06 1.04
N GLN A 121 -13.45 -18.95 1.06
CA GLN A 121 -14.71 -18.82 0.31
C GLN A 121 -14.51 -18.90 -1.20
N LYS A 122 -13.46 -18.26 -1.74
CA LYS A 122 -13.15 -18.31 -3.18
C LYS A 122 -12.76 -19.71 -3.63
N GLU A 123 -12.02 -20.44 -2.81
CA GLU A 123 -11.59 -21.81 -3.10
C GLU A 123 -12.75 -22.82 -2.97
N GLN A 124 -13.71 -22.57 -2.07
CA GLN A 124 -14.88 -23.43 -1.90
C GLN A 124 -16.04 -23.11 -2.86
N GLY A 125 -16.17 -21.85 -3.31
CA GLY A 125 -17.22 -21.40 -4.23
C GLY A 125 -16.91 -21.60 -5.73
N GLY A 126 -15.81 -22.28 -6.05
CA GLY A 126 -15.38 -22.59 -7.43
C GLY A 126 -15.60 -24.06 -7.85
N LYS A 127 -16.48 -24.79 -7.17
CA LYS A 127 -16.92 -26.13 -7.56
C LYS A 127 -18.35 -26.09 -8.08
#